data_AF-A0A7G8VHJ8-F1
#
_entry.id   AF-A0A7G8VHJ8-F1
#
_cell.length_a   1.000
_cell.length_b   1.000
_cell.length_c   1.000
_cell.angle_alpha   90.00
_cell.angle_beta   90.00
_cell.angle_gamma   90.00
#
_symmetry.space_group_name_H-M   'P 1'
#
loop_
_entity.id
_entity.type
_entity.pdbx_description
1 polymer ?
#
loop_
_entity_poly.entity_id
_entity_poly.type
_entity_poly.pdbx_seq_one_letter_code
_entity_poly.pdbx_strand_id
1 'polypeptide(L)'
;MTSDANPDAFLALLTQSLITDAQHDAVLAHPETATLPPLPSPAHALAWMRVRGLISTEQQDAALEKLEAATPADPNLDDAQDTAIDADDLVELAERGITHEAVESLCKDGLIDTETRDMARRETPVVGTVPAAPATTLAWLVTEGLLEKETFDATRAQVATEPGFAMTAERQRIVAEAQVLIDADEQAVRTWRRQAQRTRRLGAWKFILGTLVVAGGLGWFFFAPGSVPACDAASTRKTLDSLMVRVAMDVRMRNLDPGSSSSIQTPSVGSMREVGYRKPERVRGCVALMKQGDSTESMAYTIGPRSPKSDEIVVRGADVAIVEARFGHLDASGKPLYNAEPIGREALEKAFREGAAPLSARSSSAKDVLRRHTESGLLTRDPDRSREIAEIELTGPCRPLESRTGQTCPLVVEYNDRLLGAIAGSGDTTLPVSGEFTFVQEDGTWRVGDDFPQTFTRKVLEARLSSLGVMDAAMPAFEPTPR
;
A
#
# COMPACT_ATOMS: atom_id res chain seq x y z
N MET A 1 -5.03 -9.72 47.27
CA MET A 1 -5.63 -8.61 46.50
C MET A 1 -6.12 -9.23 45.22
N THR A 2 -7.44 -9.25 45.06
CA THR A 2 -8.16 -9.93 43.99
C THR A 2 -7.84 -9.27 42.65
N SER A 3 -7.42 -10.09 41.70
CA SER A 3 -7.13 -9.69 40.32
C SER A 3 -8.46 -9.38 39.65
N ASP A 4 -8.83 -8.11 39.61
CA ASP A 4 -9.97 -7.67 38.79
C ASP A 4 -9.59 -7.92 37.33
N ALA A 5 -10.27 -8.87 36.69
CA ALA A 5 -10.21 -9.10 35.26
C ALA A 5 -10.50 -7.76 34.56
N ASN A 6 -9.67 -7.36 33.60
CA ASN A 6 -9.72 -6.07 32.92
C ASN A 6 -11.15 -5.78 32.38
N PRO A 7 -11.99 -4.98 33.06
CA PRO A 7 -13.40 -4.78 32.71
C PRO A 7 -13.56 -3.94 31.42
N ASP A 8 -12.47 -3.40 30.90
CA ASP A 8 -12.49 -2.30 29.94
C ASP A 8 -12.64 -2.76 28.48
N ALA A 9 -12.17 -3.96 28.11
CA ALA A 9 -12.19 -4.41 26.71
C ALA A 9 -13.57 -4.91 26.24
N PHE A 10 -14.29 -5.66 27.07
CA PHE A 10 -15.66 -6.09 26.75
C PHE A 10 -16.66 -4.93 26.85
N LEU A 11 -16.45 -4.01 27.79
CA LEU A 11 -17.24 -2.79 27.88
C LEU A 11 -16.99 -1.87 26.68
N ALA A 12 -15.75 -1.82 26.16
CA ALA A 12 -15.45 -1.12 24.92
C ALA A 12 -16.21 -1.69 23.73
N LEU A 13 -16.33 -3.03 23.61
CA LEU A 13 -17.16 -3.66 22.56
C LEU A 13 -18.64 -3.30 22.68
N LEU A 14 -19.15 -3.23 23.91
CA LEU A 14 -20.54 -2.81 24.16
C LEU A 14 -20.73 -1.32 23.82
N THR A 15 -19.75 -0.48 24.15
CA THR A 15 -19.74 0.95 23.82
C THR A 15 -19.67 1.16 22.31
N GLN A 16 -18.89 0.33 21.61
CA GLN A 16 -18.79 0.29 20.15
C GLN A 16 -20.00 -0.36 19.48
N SER A 17 -21.00 -0.83 20.25
CA SER A 17 -22.19 -1.52 19.75
C SER A 17 -21.90 -2.75 18.88
N LEU A 18 -20.70 -3.34 18.99
CA LEU A 18 -20.32 -4.59 18.34
C LEU A 18 -20.95 -5.81 19.02
N ILE A 19 -21.31 -5.66 20.29
CA ILE A 19 -22.01 -6.67 21.07
C ILE A 19 -23.23 -6.03 21.72
N THR A 20 -24.26 -6.84 21.94
CA THR A 20 -25.48 -6.45 22.67
C THR A 20 -25.30 -6.60 24.18
N ASP A 21 -26.15 -5.95 24.98
CA ASP A 21 -26.19 -6.14 26.44
C ASP A 21 -26.29 -7.63 26.81
N ALA A 22 -27.10 -8.39 26.07
CA ALA A 22 -27.26 -9.83 26.29
C ALA A 22 -25.96 -10.61 26.01
N GLN A 23 -25.19 -10.23 25.00
CA GLN A 23 -23.89 -10.84 24.70
C GLN A 23 -22.84 -10.43 25.73
N HIS A 24 -22.87 -9.18 26.18
CA HIS A 24 -22.00 -8.70 27.26
C HIS A 24 -22.28 -9.45 28.57
N ASP A 25 -23.55 -9.61 28.96
CA ASP A 25 -23.93 -10.40 30.13
C ASP A 25 -23.53 -11.88 29.98
N ALA A 26 -23.64 -12.44 28.77
CA ALA A 26 -23.20 -13.80 28.48
C ALA A 26 -21.68 -13.98 28.66
N VAL A 27 -20.88 -12.97 28.29
CA VAL A 27 -19.43 -12.95 28.56
C VAL A 27 -19.16 -12.92 30.06
N LEU A 28 -19.81 -12.02 30.80
CA LEU A 28 -19.60 -11.90 32.24
C LEU A 28 -19.99 -13.18 32.99
N ALA A 29 -21.00 -13.91 32.49
CA ALA A 29 -21.42 -15.20 33.03
C ALA A 29 -20.57 -16.39 32.57
N HIS A 30 -19.70 -16.22 31.57
CA HIS A 30 -18.91 -17.32 31.02
C HIS A 30 -17.82 -17.79 32.02
N PRO A 31 -17.69 -19.11 32.30
CA PRO A 31 -16.81 -19.61 33.36
C PRO A 31 -15.33 -19.22 33.23
N GLU A 32 -14.83 -19.06 32.01
CA GLU A 32 -13.43 -18.73 31.74
C GLU A 32 -13.13 -17.23 31.92
N THR A 33 -14.14 -16.36 31.95
CA THR A 33 -13.96 -14.90 32.00
C THR A 33 -13.20 -14.46 33.25
N ALA A 34 -13.49 -15.08 34.40
CA ALA A 34 -12.82 -14.78 35.67
C ALA A 34 -11.32 -15.14 35.67
N THR A 35 -10.89 -15.99 34.74
CA THR A 35 -9.49 -16.47 34.62
C THR A 35 -8.75 -15.85 33.44
N LEU A 36 -9.40 -14.97 32.67
CA LEU A 36 -8.75 -14.33 31.53
C LEU A 36 -7.61 -13.40 32.00
N PRO A 37 -6.46 -13.42 31.33
CA PRO A 37 -5.47 -12.38 31.52
C PRO A 37 -6.03 -11.03 31.01
N PRO A 38 -5.43 -9.90 31.41
CA PRO A 38 -5.79 -8.61 30.85
C PRO A 38 -5.74 -8.63 29.33
N LEU A 39 -6.86 -8.29 28.70
CA LEU A 39 -6.99 -8.28 27.25
C LEU A 39 -6.28 -7.04 26.67
N PRO A 40 -5.42 -7.18 25.64
CA PRO A 40 -4.67 -6.05 25.07
C PRO A 40 -5.53 -5.00 24.37
N SER A 41 -6.64 -5.40 23.74
CA SER A 41 -7.53 -4.50 23.00
C SER A 41 -8.97 -5.06 22.93
N PRO A 42 -9.95 -4.23 22.51
CA PRO A 42 -11.30 -4.70 22.21
C PRO A 42 -11.32 -5.82 21.16
N ALA A 43 -10.40 -5.81 20.18
CA ALA A 43 -10.29 -6.86 19.18
C ALA A 43 -9.94 -8.22 19.80
N HIS A 44 -9.07 -8.25 20.81
CA HIS A 44 -8.77 -9.47 21.56
C HIS A 44 -9.98 -9.99 22.34
N ALA A 45 -10.83 -9.08 22.85
CA ALA A 45 -12.09 -9.45 23.49
C ALA A 45 -13.07 -10.06 22.48
N LEU A 46 -13.22 -9.46 21.30
CA LEU A 46 -14.14 -9.92 20.27
C LEU A 46 -13.69 -11.26 19.68
N ALA A 47 -12.40 -11.40 19.38
CA ALA A 47 -11.80 -12.65 18.94
C ALA A 47 -12.02 -13.77 19.98
N TRP A 48 -11.82 -13.47 21.27
CA TRP A 48 -12.10 -14.42 22.33
C TRP A 48 -13.57 -14.84 22.36
N MET A 49 -14.51 -13.89 22.25
CA MET A 49 -15.94 -14.20 22.20
C MET A 49 -16.31 -15.10 21.02
N ARG A 50 -15.68 -14.88 19.85
CA ARG A 50 -15.90 -15.71 18.65
C ARG A 50 -15.33 -17.10 18.79
N VAL A 51 -14.11 -17.21 19.30
CA VAL A 51 -13.45 -18.48 19.61
C VAL A 51 -14.27 -19.31 20.63
N ARG A 52 -15.01 -18.66 21.52
CA ARG A 52 -15.93 -19.30 22.47
C ARG A 52 -17.37 -19.45 22.00
N GLY A 53 -17.68 -19.03 20.77
CA GLY A 53 -19.02 -19.15 20.18
C GLY A 53 -20.08 -18.27 20.86
N LEU A 54 -19.67 -17.22 21.58
CA LEU A 54 -20.56 -16.25 22.21
C LEU A 54 -21.08 -15.21 21.20
N ILE A 55 -20.36 -15.04 20.10
CA ILE A 55 -20.78 -14.26 18.93
C ILE A 55 -20.31 -14.97 17.67
N SER A 56 -21.16 -14.99 16.65
CA SER A 56 -20.84 -15.53 15.30
C SER A 56 -20.39 -14.40 14.37
N THR A 57 -19.71 -14.77 13.27
CA THR A 57 -19.34 -13.82 12.21
C THR A 57 -20.57 -13.09 11.68
N GLU A 58 -21.67 -13.79 11.46
CA GLU A 58 -22.91 -13.19 10.95
C GLU A 58 -23.52 -12.19 11.93
N GLN A 59 -23.37 -12.41 13.23
CA GLN A 59 -23.82 -11.46 14.25
C GLN A 59 -22.92 -10.23 14.34
N GLN A 60 -21.61 -10.39 14.16
CA GLN A 60 -20.66 -9.29 14.04
C GLN A 60 -20.98 -8.44 12.80
N ASP A 61 -21.12 -9.09 11.63
CA ASP A 61 -21.44 -8.42 10.36
C ASP A 61 -22.79 -7.69 10.44
N ALA A 62 -23.81 -8.32 11.03
CA ALA A 62 -25.10 -7.69 11.24
C ALA A 62 -25.06 -6.53 12.25
N ALA A 63 -24.13 -6.53 13.20
CA ALA A 63 -23.91 -5.40 14.09
C ALA A 63 -23.27 -4.24 13.33
N LEU A 64 -22.26 -4.51 12.51
CA LEU A 64 -21.62 -3.52 11.64
C LEU A 64 -22.61 -2.94 10.62
N GLU A 65 -23.40 -3.76 9.93
CA GLU A 65 -24.41 -3.29 8.97
C GLU A 65 -25.45 -2.37 9.63
N LYS A 66 -25.84 -2.65 10.88
CA LYS A 66 -26.75 -1.78 11.64
C LYS A 66 -26.09 -0.44 11.99
N LEU A 67 -24.81 -0.44 12.35
CA LEU A 67 -24.07 0.78 12.65
C LEU A 67 -23.87 1.62 11.38
N GLU A 68 -23.57 0.99 10.23
CA GLU A 68 -23.48 1.65 8.93
C GLU A 68 -24.81 2.26 8.48
N ALA A 69 -25.92 1.58 8.76
CA ALA A 69 -27.27 2.04 8.40
C ALA A 69 -27.89 3.03 9.40
N ALA A 70 -27.23 3.31 10.54
CA ALA A 70 -27.76 4.19 11.57
C ALA A 70 -27.94 5.63 11.07
N THR A 71 -29.06 6.26 11.43
CA THR A 71 -29.32 7.68 11.14
C THR A 71 -29.80 8.38 12.41
N PRO A 72 -29.05 9.37 12.95
CA PRO A 72 -27.75 9.87 12.48
C PRO A 72 -26.64 8.81 12.58
N ALA A 73 -25.50 9.04 11.90
CA ALA A 73 -24.36 8.12 11.90
C ALA A 73 -23.89 7.79 13.32
N ASP A 74 -23.60 6.51 13.59
CA ASP A 74 -23.10 6.08 14.90
C ASP A 74 -21.65 6.55 15.10
N PRO A 75 -21.33 7.25 16.20
CA PRO A 75 -20.00 7.79 16.44
C PRO A 75 -18.93 6.72 16.66
N ASN A 76 -19.31 5.47 16.94
CA ASN A 76 -18.36 4.37 17.20
C ASN A 76 -18.16 3.43 16.00
N LEU A 77 -18.75 3.72 14.83
CA LEU A 77 -18.65 2.85 13.65
C LEU A 77 -17.20 2.61 13.21
N ASP A 78 -16.34 3.62 13.30
CA ASP A 78 -14.93 3.51 12.90
C ASP A 78 -14.15 2.56 13.80
N ASP A 79 -14.21 2.80 15.11
CA ASP A 79 -13.60 1.94 16.12
C ASP A 79 -14.18 0.51 16.08
N ALA A 80 -15.48 0.37 15.78
CA ALA A 80 -16.14 -0.93 15.65
C ALA A 80 -15.63 -1.73 14.44
N GLN A 81 -15.45 -1.09 13.28
CA GLN A 81 -14.92 -1.78 12.09
C GLN A 81 -13.46 -2.20 12.27
N ASP A 82 -12.61 -1.32 12.80
CA ASP A 82 -11.20 -1.65 13.03
C ASP A 82 -11.07 -2.80 14.03
N THR A 83 -11.85 -2.75 15.11
CA THR A 83 -11.92 -3.83 16.11
C THR A 83 -12.38 -5.16 15.52
N ALA A 84 -13.35 -5.14 14.59
CA ALA A 84 -13.87 -6.33 13.93
C ALA A 84 -12.83 -6.98 12.99
N ILE A 85 -12.10 -6.17 12.23
CA ILE A 85 -11.05 -6.63 11.30
C ILE A 85 -9.89 -7.24 12.09
N ASP A 86 -9.39 -6.53 13.09
CA ASP A 86 -8.32 -7.06 13.95
C ASP A 86 -8.76 -8.36 14.65
N ALA A 87 -10.04 -8.47 15.01
CA ALA A 87 -10.57 -9.70 15.59
C ALA A 87 -10.62 -10.86 14.59
N ASP A 88 -10.89 -10.63 13.31
CA ASP A 88 -10.84 -11.66 12.26
C ASP A 88 -9.42 -12.23 12.12
N ASP A 89 -8.41 -11.37 12.06
CA ASP A 89 -7.01 -11.79 11.97
C ASP A 89 -6.61 -12.62 13.21
N LEU A 90 -7.01 -12.18 14.41
CA LEU A 90 -6.77 -12.91 15.65
C LEU A 90 -7.49 -14.26 15.69
N VAL A 91 -8.69 -14.40 15.10
CA VAL A 91 -9.40 -15.68 15.00
C VAL A 91 -8.69 -16.63 14.04
N GLU A 92 -8.18 -16.15 12.88
CA GLU A 92 -7.41 -16.99 11.97
C GLU A 92 -6.15 -17.55 12.67
N LEU A 93 -5.46 -16.73 13.44
CA LEU A 93 -4.29 -17.16 14.23
C LEU A 93 -4.69 -18.16 15.32
N ALA A 94 -5.86 -17.99 15.95
CA ALA A 94 -6.38 -18.89 16.97
C ALA A 94 -6.66 -20.30 16.42
N GLU A 95 -7.14 -20.40 15.18
CA GLU A 95 -7.38 -21.66 14.46
C GLU A 95 -6.10 -22.40 14.09
N ARG A 96 -4.99 -21.67 13.99
CA ARG A 96 -3.66 -22.21 13.67
C ARG A 96 -2.84 -22.56 14.92
N GLY A 97 -3.38 -22.32 16.11
CA GLY A 97 -2.68 -22.53 17.38
C GLY A 97 -1.60 -21.49 17.66
N ILE A 98 -1.65 -20.35 16.96
CA ILE A 98 -0.75 -19.21 17.16
C ILE A 98 -1.39 -18.33 18.24
N THR A 99 -0.97 -18.52 19.50
CA THR A 99 -1.60 -17.91 20.69
C THR A 99 -0.57 -17.34 21.65
N HIS A 100 -1.00 -16.57 22.65
CA HIS A 100 -0.15 -16.10 23.75
C HIS A 100 0.59 -17.25 24.46
N GLU A 101 -0.07 -18.40 24.64
CA GLU A 101 0.55 -19.59 25.24
C GLU A 101 1.73 -20.09 24.38
N ALA A 102 1.54 -20.18 23.07
CA ALA A 102 2.61 -20.60 22.16
C ALA A 102 3.78 -19.60 22.17
N VAL A 103 3.49 -18.30 22.16
CA VAL A 103 4.50 -17.22 22.23
C VAL A 103 5.27 -17.29 23.56
N GLU A 104 4.58 -17.49 24.68
CA GLU A 104 5.23 -17.61 25.99
C GLU A 104 6.10 -18.87 26.08
N SER A 105 5.65 -19.99 25.49
CA SER A 105 6.45 -21.21 25.41
C SER A 105 7.77 -20.98 24.66
N LEU A 106 7.72 -20.29 23.50
CA LEU A 106 8.91 -19.98 22.73
C LEU A 106 9.90 -19.09 23.50
N CYS A 107 9.40 -18.11 24.25
CA CYS A 107 10.24 -17.25 25.08
C CYS A 107 10.85 -18.00 26.26
N LYS A 108 10.06 -18.83 26.96
CA LYS A 108 10.52 -19.68 28.06
C LYS A 108 11.59 -20.67 27.61
N ASP A 109 11.44 -21.19 26.40
CA ASP A 109 12.40 -22.07 25.77
C ASP A 109 13.58 -21.30 25.15
N GLY A 110 13.68 -19.98 25.32
CA GLY A 110 14.79 -19.17 24.82
C GLY A 110 14.96 -19.25 23.30
N LEU A 111 13.87 -19.45 22.56
CA LEU A 111 13.84 -19.43 21.09
C LEU A 111 13.56 -18.04 20.53
N ILE A 112 12.94 -17.18 21.35
CA ILE A 112 12.74 -15.75 21.10
C ILE A 112 13.10 -14.96 22.37
N ASP A 113 13.47 -13.70 22.20
CA ASP A 113 13.71 -12.80 23.33
C ASP A 113 12.41 -12.16 23.87
N THR A 114 12.55 -11.48 25.00
CA THR A 114 11.45 -10.80 25.70
C THR A 114 10.80 -9.70 24.84
N GLU A 115 11.58 -9.02 24.01
CA GLU A 115 11.09 -7.94 23.13
C GLU A 115 10.19 -8.51 22.02
N THR A 116 10.67 -9.55 21.33
CA THR A 116 9.92 -10.29 20.31
C THR A 116 8.66 -10.90 20.90
N ARG A 117 8.73 -11.44 22.13
CA ARG A 117 7.56 -11.95 22.85
C ARG A 117 6.52 -10.85 23.07
N ASP A 118 6.93 -9.68 23.58
CA ASP A 118 6.00 -8.59 23.91
C ASP A 118 5.39 -7.96 22.64
N MET A 119 6.13 -7.92 21.54
CA MET A 119 5.59 -7.58 20.21
C MET A 119 4.57 -8.60 19.75
N ALA A 120 4.94 -9.89 19.73
CA ALA A 120 4.08 -10.96 19.25
C ALA A 120 2.77 -11.10 20.06
N ARG A 121 2.80 -10.83 21.37
CA ARG A 121 1.59 -10.85 22.22
C ARG A 121 0.58 -9.75 21.92
N ARG A 122 0.98 -8.68 21.22
CA ARG A 122 0.01 -7.67 20.74
C ARG A 122 -0.73 -8.11 19.48
N GLU A 123 -0.12 -9.01 18.72
CA GLU A 123 -0.57 -9.44 17.39
C GLU A 123 -1.15 -10.87 17.41
N THR A 124 -1.29 -11.49 18.59
CA THR A 124 -1.75 -12.88 18.71
C THR A 124 -2.92 -13.00 19.69
N PRO A 125 -3.85 -13.93 19.44
CA PRO A 125 -5.00 -14.14 20.32
C PRO A 125 -4.56 -14.68 21.68
N VAL A 126 -5.31 -14.30 22.71
CA VAL A 126 -5.07 -14.78 24.08
C VAL A 126 -5.31 -16.28 24.20
N VAL A 127 -6.28 -16.82 23.45
CA VAL A 127 -6.64 -18.24 23.45
C VAL A 127 -6.83 -18.75 22.03
N GLY A 128 -6.59 -20.05 21.83
CA GLY A 128 -6.83 -20.74 20.56
C GLY A 128 -8.16 -21.51 20.55
N THR A 129 -8.58 -21.91 19.34
CA THR A 129 -9.58 -22.99 19.15
C THR A 129 -8.92 -24.36 19.06
N VAL A 130 -7.61 -24.40 18.85
CA VAL A 130 -6.77 -25.59 18.83
C VAL A 130 -5.62 -25.47 19.84
N PRO A 131 -4.93 -26.57 20.21
CA PRO A 131 -3.78 -26.51 21.11
C PRO A 131 -2.68 -25.58 20.61
N ALA A 132 -1.98 -24.92 21.53
CA ALA A 132 -0.84 -24.06 21.23
C ALA A 132 0.19 -24.80 20.36
N ALA A 133 0.64 -24.15 19.29
CA ALA A 133 1.52 -24.74 18.29
C ALA A 133 2.84 -23.95 18.18
N PRO A 134 3.81 -24.13 19.12
CA PRO A 134 5.05 -23.34 19.15
C PRO A 134 5.84 -23.34 17.84
N ALA A 135 5.93 -24.47 17.13
CA ALA A 135 6.63 -24.53 15.85
C ALA A 135 5.95 -23.68 14.76
N THR A 136 4.60 -23.70 14.72
CA THR A 136 3.80 -22.88 13.81
C THR A 136 3.92 -21.40 14.15
N THR A 137 3.89 -21.05 15.42
CA THR A 137 4.11 -19.68 15.92
C THR A 137 5.50 -19.17 15.58
N LEU A 138 6.54 -20.00 15.74
CA LEU A 138 7.91 -19.61 15.41
C LEU A 138 8.09 -19.39 13.90
N ALA A 139 7.47 -20.23 13.07
CA ALA A 139 7.45 -20.02 11.62
C ALA A 139 6.72 -18.72 11.25
N TRP A 140 5.56 -18.47 11.86
CA TRP A 140 4.77 -17.25 11.64
C TRP A 140 5.55 -15.97 12.00
N LEU A 141 6.28 -15.96 13.13
CA LEU A 141 7.12 -14.82 13.50
C LEU A 141 8.15 -14.47 12.44
N VAL A 142 8.74 -15.49 11.79
CA VAL A 142 9.73 -15.29 10.72
C VAL A 142 9.07 -14.83 9.42
N THR A 143 7.91 -15.39 9.05
CA THR A 143 7.22 -15.04 7.80
C THR A 143 6.60 -13.65 7.83
N GLU A 144 6.08 -13.22 9.00
CA GLU A 144 5.54 -11.87 9.20
C GLU A 144 6.62 -10.82 9.50
N GLY A 145 7.88 -11.24 9.65
CA GLY A 145 9.02 -10.34 9.89
C GLY A 145 9.10 -9.79 11.32
N LEU A 146 8.37 -10.37 12.27
CA LEU A 146 8.50 -10.08 13.70
C LEU A 146 9.79 -10.68 14.29
N LEU A 147 10.34 -11.71 13.65
CA LEU A 147 11.65 -12.28 13.92
C LEU A 147 12.48 -12.31 12.63
N GLU A 148 13.63 -11.64 12.63
CA GLU A 148 14.52 -11.66 11.47
C GLU A 148 15.00 -13.08 11.16
N LYS A 149 15.06 -13.42 9.87
CA LYS A 149 15.46 -14.75 9.42
C LYS A 149 16.89 -15.10 9.83
N GLU A 150 17.78 -14.12 9.81
CA GLU A 150 19.18 -14.24 10.25
C GLU A 150 19.26 -14.62 11.73
N THR A 151 18.41 -13.99 12.56
CA THR A 151 18.32 -14.29 14.00
C THR A 151 17.76 -15.69 14.23
N PHE A 152 16.72 -16.10 13.48
CA PHE A 152 16.21 -17.47 13.52
C PHE A 152 17.27 -18.50 13.11
N ASP A 153 18.03 -18.24 12.04
CA ASP A 153 19.10 -19.12 11.56
C ASP A 153 20.23 -19.25 12.59
N ALA A 154 20.60 -18.17 13.27
CA ALA A 154 21.57 -18.17 14.36
C ALA A 154 21.07 -19.01 15.55
N THR A 155 19.83 -18.81 15.99
CA THR A 155 19.20 -19.60 17.05
C THR A 155 19.14 -21.09 16.69
N ARG A 156 18.81 -21.42 15.44
CA ARG A 156 18.82 -22.80 14.95
C ARG A 156 20.20 -23.43 15.01
N ALA A 157 21.23 -22.71 14.58
CA ALA A 157 22.61 -23.20 14.64
C ALA A 157 23.05 -23.43 16.10
N GLN A 158 22.67 -22.54 17.02
CA GLN A 158 22.94 -22.71 18.45
C GLN A 158 22.24 -23.96 19.00
N VAL A 159 20.94 -24.11 18.79
CA VAL A 159 20.12 -25.23 19.30
C VAL A 159 20.62 -26.59 18.76
N ALA A 160 21.17 -26.63 17.54
CA ALA A 160 21.77 -27.84 16.97
C ALA A 160 23.06 -28.29 17.69
N THR A 161 23.75 -27.39 18.38
CA THR A 161 24.98 -27.70 19.14
C THR A 161 24.76 -28.03 20.61
N GLU A 162 23.52 -27.90 21.10
CA GLU A 162 23.20 -28.15 22.50
C GLU A 162 23.21 -29.67 22.82
N PRO A 163 23.71 -30.07 24.00
CA PRO A 163 23.72 -31.46 24.42
C PRO A 163 22.31 -32.02 24.61
N GLY A 164 22.09 -33.27 24.21
CA GLY A 164 20.77 -33.91 24.20
C GLY A 164 20.20 -34.18 25.60
N PHE A 165 19.54 -33.19 26.17
CA PHE A 165 18.64 -33.33 27.32
C PHE A 165 17.19 -33.15 26.88
N ALA A 166 16.20 -33.59 27.68
CA ALA A 166 14.78 -33.60 27.28
C ALA A 166 14.27 -32.22 26.82
N MET A 167 14.64 -31.13 27.49
CA MET A 167 14.27 -29.76 27.09
C MET A 167 14.95 -29.33 25.79
N THR A 168 16.20 -29.74 25.56
CA THR A 168 16.93 -29.46 24.32
C THR A 168 16.35 -30.23 23.14
N ALA A 169 15.90 -31.47 23.36
CA ALA A 169 15.26 -32.27 22.32
C ALA A 169 13.94 -31.62 21.85
N GLU A 170 13.16 -31.05 22.76
CA GLU A 170 11.94 -30.32 22.42
C GLU A 170 12.24 -29.03 21.65
N ARG A 171 13.24 -28.25 22.07
CA ARG A 171 13.70 -27.06 21.32
C ARG A 171 14.16 -27.40 19.92
N GLN A 172 14.93 -28.48 19.77
CA GLN A 172 15.39 -28.98 18.47
C GLN A 172 14.21 -29.38 17.59
N ARG A 173 13.19 -30.05 18.15
CA ARG A 173 11.97 -30.43 17.45
C ARG A 173 11.20 -29.20 16.96
N ILE A 174 10.96 -28.23 17.83
CA ILE A 174 10.23 -26.99 17.51
C ILE A 174 10.92 -26.24 16.35
N VAL A 175 12.24 -26.04 16.44
CA VAL A 175 13.00 -25.33 15.41
C VAL A 175 13.02 -26.10 14.07
N ALA A 176 13.16 -27.43 14.12
CA ALA A 176 13.15 -28.25 12.91
C ALA A 176 11.77 -28.22 12.22
N GLU A 177 10.69 -28.34 12.98
CA GLU A 177 9.31 -28.23 12.47
C GLU A 177 9.04 -26.82 11.91
N ALA A 178 9.47 -25.76 12.61
CA ALA A 178 9.35 -24.38 12.13
C ALA A 178 10.11 -24.16 10.80
N GLN A 179 11.32 -24.71 10.67
CA GLN A 179 12.07 -24.65 9.42
C GLN A 179 11.32 -25.34 8.27
N VAL A 180 10.69 -26.49 8.52
CA VAL A 180 9.90 -27.18 7.49
C VAL A 180 8.73 -26.30 7.04
N LEU A 181 8.08 -25.59 7.96
CA LEU A 181 6.98 -24.67 7.63
C LEU A 181 7.47 -23.43 6.87
N ILE A 182 8.59 -22.83 7.27
CA ILE A 182 9.21 -21.70 6.56
C ILE A 182 9.64 -22.13 5.15
N ASP A 183 10.27 -23.30 5.03
CA ASP A 183 10.66 -23.87 3.74
C ASP A 183 9.44 -24.23 2.89
N ALA A 184 8.36 -24.72 3.51
CA ALA A 184 7.11 -25.03 2.83
C ALA A 184 6.40 -23.77 2.35
N ASP A 185 6.44 -22.67 3.11
CA ASP A 185 5.93 -21.36 2.67
C ASP A 185 6.79 -20.80 1.53
N GLU A 186 8.12 -20.81 1.67
CA GLU A 186 9.02 -20.45 0.59
C GLU A 186 8.82 -21.32 -0.65
N GLN A 187 8.59 -22.62 -0.46
CA GLN A 187 8.26 -23.55 -1.53
C GLN A 187 6.87 -23.34 -2.07
N ALA A 188 5.87 -22.94 -1.28
CA ALA A 188 4.54 -22.58 -1.73
C ALA A 188 4.60 -21.32 -2.58
N VAL A 189 5.35 -20.30 -2.14
CA VAL A 189 5.68 -19.10 -2.91
C VAL A 189 6.45 -19.47 -4.19
N ARG A 190 7.45 -20.36 -4.11
CA ARG A 190 8.23 -20.83 -5.29
C ARG A 190 7.42 -21.75 -6.21
N THR A 191 6.51 -22.57 -5.70
CA THR A 191 5.67 -23.50 -6.47
C THR A 191 4.50 -22.75 -7.07
N TRP A 192 3.90 -21.80 -6.39
CA TRP A 192 3.02 -20.78 -6.97
C TRP A 192 3.74 -20.05 -8.11
N ARG A 193 4.99 -19.60 -7.90
CA ARG A 193 5.84 -19.05 -8.99
C ARG A 193 6.04 -20.05 -10.14
N ARG A 194 6.37 -21.33 -9.85
CA ARG A 194 6.58 -22.39 -10.86
C ARG A 194 5.31 -22.89 -11.54
N GLN A 195 4.16 -22.84 -10.88
CA GLN A 195 2.86 -23.31 -11.35
C GLN A 195 2.21 -22.23 -12.20
N ALA A 196 2.36 -20.95 -11.84
CA ALA A 196 2.21 -19.82 -12.75
C ALA A 196 3.13 -19.93 -13.99
N GLN A 197 4.30 -20.58 -13.85
CA GLN A 197 5.23 -20.88 -14.95
C GLN A 197 4.88 -22.17 -15.74
N ARG A 198 4.22 -23.17 -15.13
CA ARG A 198 3.83 -24.46 -15.73
C ARG A 198 2.49 -24.39 -16.44
N THR A 199 1.52 -23.61 -15.95
CA THR A 199 0.29 -23.31 -16.71
C THR A 199 0.61 -22.60 -18.04
N ARG A 200 1.71 -21.83 -18.09
CA ARG A 200 2.29 -21.32 -19.35
C ARG A 200 2.87 -22.42 -20.26
N ARG A 201 3.46 -23.49 -19.70
CA ARG A 201 4.04 -24.62 -20.48
C ARG A 201 2.99 -25.64 -20.96
N LEU A 202 1.93 -25.92 -20.20
CA LEU A 202 0.83 -26.80 -20.62
C LEU A 202 -0.09 -26.13 -21.64
N GLY A 203 -0.21 -24.79 -21.60
CA GLY A 203 -0.75 -24.01 -22.71
C GLY A 203 0.07 -24.21 -24.00
N ALA A 204 1.40 -24.19 -23.90
CA ALA A 204 2.28 -24.41 -25.06
C ALA A 204 2.19 -25.83 -25.66
N TRP A 205 1.94 -26.88 -24.87
CA TRP A 205 1.85 -28.26 -25.42
C TRP A 205 0.55 -28.51 -26.22
N LYS A 206 -0.55 -27.81 -25.88
CA LYS A 206 -1.76 -27.78 -26.73
C LYS A 206 -1.54 -27.03 -28.04
N PHE A 207 -0.57 -26.11 -28.10
CA PHE A 207 -0.17 -25.44 -29.35
C PHE A 207 0.80 -26.27 -30.21
N ILE A 208 1.59 -27.19 -29.64
CA ILE A 208 2.55 -28.02 -30.42
C ILE A 208 1.84 -29.03 -31.34
N LEU A 209 0.69 -29.60 -30.95
CA LEU A 209 -0.06 -30.49 -31.86
C LEU A 209 -0.80 -29.70 -32.97
N GLY A 210 -1.09 -28.41 -32.74
CA GLY A 210 -1.70 -27.52 -33.74
C GLY A 210 -0.69 -26.85 -34.69
N THR A 211 0.60 -26.78 -34.34
CA THR A 211 1.62 -26.00 -35.09
C THR A 211 2.42 -26.79 -36.11
N LEU A 212 2.18 -28.09 -36.29
CA LEU A 212 2.76 -28.85 -37.41
C LEU A 212 2.15 -28.48 -38.78
N VAL A 213 1.08 -27.68 -38.83
CA VAL A 213 0.39 -27.29 -40.08
C VAL A 213 0.82 -25.91 -40.62
N VAL A 214 1.53 -25.08 -39.85
CA VAL A 214 1.89 -23.70 -40.26
C VAL A 214 3.38 -23.43 -40.08
N ALA A 215 4.22 -24.36 -40.50
CA ALA A 215 5.67 -24.17 -40.60
C ALA A 215 5.99 -23.48 -41.94
N GLY A 216 6.21 -22.16 -41.93
CA GLY A 216 6.52 -21.45 -43.17
C GLY A 216 6.84 -19.97 -42.99
N GLY A 217 7.72 -19.63 -42.05
CA GLY A 217 8.35 -18.31 -41.98
C GLY A 217 7.77 -17.41 -40.89
N LEU A 218 8.58 -17.14 -39.87
CA LEU A 218 8.62 -15.92 -39.03
C LEU A 218 9.62 -16.16 -37.91
N GLY A 219 10.89 -16.39 -38.30
CA GLY A 219 12.01 -16.68 -37.40
C GLY A 219 12.47 -15.52 -36.51
N TRP A 220 11.69 -14.45 -36.35
CA TRP A 220 12.05 -13.30 -35.52
C TRP A 220 11.26 -13.20 -34.21
N PHE A 221 10.20 -14.01 -34.02
CA PHE A 221 9.29 -13.86 -32.89
C PHE A 221 9.67 -14.65 -31.63
N PHE A 222 10.76 -15.43 -31.66
CA PHE A 222 11.12 -16.35 -30.57
C PHE A 222 12.01 -15.77 -29.46
N PHE A 223 12.38 -14.48 -29.53
CA PHE A 223 13.29 -13.83 -28.57
C PHE A 223 12.68 -12.68 -27.74
N ALA A 224 11.35 -12.53 -27.67
CA ALA A 224 10.74 -11.50 -26.84
C ALA A 224 10.63 -11.95 -25.35
N PRO A 225 11.22 -11.22 -24.38
CA PRO A 225 11.06 -11.51 -22.95
C PRO A 225 9.59 -11.34 -22.52
N GLY A 226 9.19 -12.10 -21.49
CA GLY A 226 7.79 -12.29 -21.09
C GLY A 226 7.01 -10.98 -20.95
N SER A 227 5.86 -10.94 -21.63
CA SER A 227 4.93 -9.81 -21.65
C SER A 227 4.36 -9.52 -20.26
N VAL A 228 4.38 -8.24 -19.87
CA VAL A 228 3.69 -7.72 -18.69
C VAL A 228 2.18 -7.99 -18.82
N PRO A 229 1.48 -8.38 -17.73
CA PRO A 229 0.03 -8.57 -17.73
C PRO A 229 -0.72 -7.37 -18.34
N ALA A 230 -1.90 -7.65 -18.88
CA ALA A 230 -2.83 -6.60 -19.29
C ALA A 230 -3.36 -5.85 -18.07
N CYS A 231 -3.85 -4.62 -18.29
CA CYS A 231 -4.43 -3.80 -17.23
C CYS A 231 -5.63 -4.48 -16.55
N ASP A 232 -6.43 -5.23 -17.30
CA ASP A 232 -7.65 -5.88 -16.82
C ASP A 232 -7.47 -7.35 -16.41
N ALA A 233 -6.24 -7.86 -16.45
CA ALA A 233 -5.93 -9.25 -16.12
C ALA A 233 -6.37 -9.59 -14.68
N ALA A 234 -6.90 -10.80 -14.46
CA ALA A 234 -7.43 -11.21 -13.15
C ALA A 234 -6.41 -11.07 -12.01
N SER A 235 -5.12 -11.27 -12.28
CA SER A 235 -4.04 -11.04 -11.32
C SER A 235 -3.87 -9.56 -10.96
N THR A 236 -4.01 -8.67 -11.94
CA THR A 236 -3.91 -7.21 -11.74
C THR A 236 -5.10 -6.70 -10.93
N ARG A 237 -6.31 -7.18 -11.24
CA ARG A 237 -7.52 -6.88 -10.47
C ARG A 237 -7.37 -7.27 -9.00
N LYS A 238 -6.97 -8.52 -8.73
CA LYS A 238 -6.77 -9.01 -7.37
C LYS A 238 -5.75 -8.19 -6.58
N THR A 239 -4.66 -7.74 -7.22
CA THR A 239 -3.66 -6.87 -6.58
C THR A 239 -4.23 -5.47 -6.32
N LEU A 240 -4.96 -4.88 -7.27
CA LEU A 240 -5.60 -3.58 -7.08
C LEU A 240 -6.67 -3.62 -5.99
N ASP A 241 -7.54 -4.63 -5.98
CA ASP A 241 -8.57 -4.81 -4.95
C ASP A 241 -7.92 -4.90 -3.56
N SER A 242 -6.84 -5.66 -3.43
CA SER A 242 -6.06 -5.74 -2.18
C SER A 242 -5.40 -4.42 -1.79
N LEU A 243 -4.93 -3.62 -2.76
CA LEU A 243 -4.39 -2.29 -2.49
C LEU A 243 -5.49 -1.29 -2.12
N MET A 244 -6.67 -1.36 -2.72
CA MET A 244 -7.80 -0.47 -2.42
C MET A 244 -8.37 -0.73 -1.03
N VAL A 245 -8.41 -1.99 -0.60
CA VAL A 245 -8.71 -2.35 0.79
C VAL A 245 -7.70 -1.69 1.73
N ARG A 246 -6.39 -1.81 1.45
CA ARG A 246 -5.34 -1.20 2.28
C ARG A 246 -5.37 0.34 2.30
N VAL A 247 -5.68 0.98 1.17
CA VAL A 247 -5.80 2.44 1.08
C VAL A 247 -7.06 2.92 1.80
N ALA A 248 -8.18 2.20 1.70
CA ALA A 248 -9.38 2.51 2.48
C ALA A 248 -9.09 2.47 3.99
N MET A 249 -8.31 1.48 4.44
CA MET A 249 -7.85 1.40 5.85
C MET A 249 -6.93 2.57 6.23
N ASP A 250 -5.95 2.94 5.39
CA ASP A 250 -5.03 4.05 5.67
C ASP A 250 -5.72 5.43 5.66
N VAL A 251 -6.75 5.63 4.82
CA VAL A 251 -7.57 6.85 4.80
C VAL A 251 -8.50 6.91 6.01
N ARG A 252 -9.10 5.77 6.42
CA ARG A 252 -9.92 5.64 7.62
C ARG A 252 -9.11 5.95 8.89
N MET A 253 -7.92 5.37 9.01
CA MET A 253 -7.00 5.60 10.13
C MET A 253 -6.49 7.04 10.25
N ARG A 254 -6.52 7.83 9.16
CA ARG A 254 -6.05 9.22 9.13
C ARG A 254 -7.15 10.26 9.32
N ASN A 255 -8.39 9.92 8.99
CA ASN A 255 -9.55 10.82 9.10
C ASN A 255 -10.30 10.62 10.43
N LEU A 256 -9.57 10.65 11.55
CA LEU A 256 -10.12 10.74 12.90
C LEU A 256 -10.62 12.17 13.18
N ASP A 257 -11.59 12.67 12.39
CA ASP A 257 -12.28 13.93 12.68
C ASP A 257 -13.70 13.63 13.20
N PRO A 258 -13.98 13.82 14.51
CA PRO A 258 -15.23 13.40 15.15
C PRO A 258 -16.48 14.17 14.69
N GLY A 259 -16.37 15.03 13.68
CA GLY A 259 -17.46 15.84 13.11
C GLY A 259 -17.80 15.57 11.64
N SER A 260 -17.03 14.76 10.88
CA SER A 260 -17.30 14.50 9.47
C SER A 260 -17.69 13.04 9.21
N SER A 261 -18.99 12.76 9.26
CA SER A 261 -19.60 11.45 9.00
C SER A 261 -19.66 11.09 7.50
N SER A 262 -18.55 11.19 6.76
CA SER A 262 -18.50 10.68 5.39
C SER A 262 -18.20 9.18 5.43
N SER A 263 -19.19 8.35 5.09
CA SER A 263 -19.03 6.90 4.94
C SER A 263 -17.87 6.57 3.98
N ILE A 264 -16.72 6.13 4.52
CA ILE A 264 -15.57 5.71 3.72
C ILE A 264 -15.86 4.31 3.16
N GLN A 265 -16.63 4.25 2.07
CA GLN A 265 -16.84 2.99 1.35
C GLN A 265 -15.52 2.55 0.70
N THR A 266 -15.21 1.26 0.75
CA THR A 266 -14.06 0.71 0.02
C THR A 266 -14.28 0.95 -1.48
N PRO A 267 -13.40 1.71 -2.16
CA PRO A 267 -13.57 1.97 -3.57
C PRO A 267 -13.45 0.66 -4.34
N SER A 268 -14.44 0.37 -5.18
CA SER A 268 -14.38 -0.77 -6.09
C SER A 268 -13.71 -0.37 -7.40
N VAL A 269 -12.86 -1.25 -7.93
CA VAL A 269 -12.21 -1.03 -9.22
C VAL A 269 -13.18 -1.41 -10.35
N GLY A 270 -13.64 -0.40 -11.07
CA GLY A 270 -14.49 -0.53 -12.25
C GLY A 270 -13.72 -0.88 -13.52
N SER A 271 -14.06 -0.23 -14.64
CA SER A 271 -13.41 -0.51 -15.92
C SER A 271 -11.94 -0.11 -15.90
N MET A 272 -11.07 -0.98 -16.39
CA MET A 272 -9.64 -0.73 -16.59
C MET A 272 -9.32 -0.61 -18.07
N ARG A 273 -8.50 0.37 -18.42
CA ARG A 273 -8.03 0.60 -19.79
C ARG A 273 -6.52 0.82 -19.80
N GLU A 274 -5.88 0.28 -20.82
CA GLU A 274 -4.49 0.58 -21.12
C GLU A 274 -4.36 1.95 -21.78
N VAL A 275 -3.43 2.76 -21.28
CA VAL A 275 -3.01 4.03 -21.89
C VAL A 275 -1.92 3.76 -22.91
N GLY A 276 -0.94 2.92 -22.56
CA GLY A 276 0.10 2.47 -23.48
C GLY A 276 1.13 1.56 -22.84
N TYR A 277 1.97 0.96 -23.69
CA TYR A 277 3.03 0.04 -23.27
C TYR A 277 4.39 0.47 -23.80
N ARG A 278 5.26 0.86 -22.85
CA ARG A 278 6.66 1.18 -23.11
C ARG A 278 7.46 -0.11 -23.23
N LYS A 279 7.62 -0.57 -24.49
CA LYS A 279 8.25 -1.87 -24.82
C LYS A 279 9.69 -1.98 -24.31
N PRO A 280 10.57 -0.96 -24.46
CA PRO A 280 11.95 -1.05 -23.98
C PRO A 280 12.04 -1.23 -22.47
N GLU A 281 11.21 -0.49 -21.73
CA GLU A 281 11.19 -0.51 -20.26
C GLU A 281 10.34 -1.65 -19.68
N ARG A 282 9.55 -2.35 -20.51
CA ARG A 282 8.56 -3.34 -20.09
C ARG A 282 7.61 -2.77 -19.02
N VAL A 283 7.09 -1.56 -19.25
CA VAL A 283 6.13 -0.93 -18.33
C VAL A 283 4.85 -0.58 -19.08
N ARG A 284 3.71 -0.95 -18.51
CA ARG A 284 2.37 -0.62 -19.01
C ARG A 284 1.74 0.45 -18.12
N GLY A 285 1.23 1.52 -18.73
CA GLY A 285 0.41 2.53 -18.06
C GLY A 285 -1.06 2.18 -18.19
N CYS A 286 -1.78 2.22 -17.07
CA CYS A 286 -3.18 1.83 -16.97
C CYS A 286 -3.96 2.91 -16.22
N VAL A 287 -5.21 3.10 -16.63
CA VAL A 287 -6.21 3.93 -15.94
C VAL A 287 -7.38 3.03 -15.56
N ALA A 288 -7.89 3.20 -14.34
CA ALA A 288 -9.12 2.56 -13.87
C ALA A 288 -10.11 3.61 -13.40
N LEU A 289 -11.39 3.29 -13.51
CA LEU A 289 -12.44 4.03 -12.81
C LEU A 289 -12.65 3.38 -11.45
N MET A 290 -12.45 4.13 -10.38
CA MET A 290 -12.85 3.76 -9.02
C MET A 290 -14.27 4.22 -8.79
N LYS A 291 -15.08 3.36 -8.19
CA LYS A 291 -16.42 3.72 -7.74
C LYS A 291 -16.46 3.69 -6.21
N GLN A 292 -16.82 4.81 -5.60
CA GLN A 292 -17.00 4.98 -4.17
C GLN A 292 -18.37 5.63 -3.93
N GLY A 293 -19.34 4.89 -3.44
CA GLY A 293 -20.74 5.34 -3.39
C GLY A 293 -21.27 5.68 -4.79
N ASP A 294 -21.77 6.90 -4.93
CA ASP A 294 -22.23 7.45 -6.20
C ASP A 294 -21.13 8.20 -6.98
N SER A 295 -19.94 8.40 -6.38
CA SER A 295 -18.82 9.03 -7.06
C SER A 295 -18.06 8.01 -7.91
N THR A 296 -17.65 8.45 -9.10
CA THR A 296 -16.74 7.71 -9.97
C THR A 296 -15.54 8.58 -10.24
N GLU A 297 -14.38 8.15 -9.78
CA GLU A 297 -13.12 8.86 -9.93
C GLU A 297 -12.13 8.03 -10.75
N SER A 298 -11.28 8.69 -11.53
CA SER A 298 -10.22 8.00 -12.26
C SER A 298 -8.98 7.85 -11.39
N MET A 299 -8.41 6.64 -11.35
CA MET A 299 -7.07 6.39 -10.82
C MET A 299 -6.15 5.89 -11.93
N ALA A 300 -4.84 6.03 -11.73
CA ALA A 300 -3.86 5.43 -12.61
C ALA A 300 -2.83 4.58 -11.86
N TYR A 301 -2.25 3.65 -12.60
CA TYR A 301 -1.21 2.77 -12.10
C TYR A 301 -0.32 2.29 -13.23
N THR A 302 0.86 1.83 -12.87
CA THR A 302 1.80 1.21 -13.79
C THR A 302 2.04 -0.25 -13.41
N ILE A 303 2.17 -1.10 -14.43
CA ILE A 303 2.54 -2.51 -14.28
C ILE A 303 3.89 -2.69 -14.95
N GLY A 304 4.88 -3.18 -14.22
CA GLY A 304 6.22 -3.36 -14.76
C GLY A 304 7.12 -4.14 -13.82
N PRO A 305 8.34 -4.45 -14.25
CA PRO A 305 9.28 -5.15 -13.41
C PRO A 305 9.68 -4.28 -12.21
N ARG A 306 9.93 -4.90 -11.05
CA ARG A 306 10.36 -4.21 -9.83
C ARG A 306 11.60 -3.36 -10.06
N SER A 307 12.50 -3.80 -10.95
CA SER A 307 13.67 -3.09 -11.44
C SER A 307 13.95 -3.49 -12.90
N PRO A 308 14.75 -2.73 -13.69
CA PRO A 308 14.98 -3.04 -15.11
C PRO A 308 15.49 -4.46 -15.41
N LYS A 309 16.13 -5.11 -14.43
CA LYS A 309 16.67 -6.48 -14.54
C LYS A 309 15.81 -7.52 -13.80
N SER A 310 14.73 -7.12 -13.15
CA SER A 310 13.84 -8.02 -12.42
C SER A 310 12.77 -8.61 -13.34
N ASP A 311 12.39 -9.85 -13.08
CA ASP A 311 11.20 -10.47 -13.67
C ASP A 311 10.00 -10.48 -12.70
N GLU A 312 10.18 -9.98 -11.48
CA GLU A 312 9.10 -9.72 -10.53
C GLU A 312 8.28 -8.53 -11.04
N ILE A 313 7.00 -8.76 -11.34
CA ILE A 313 6.09 -7.72 -11.81
C ILE A 313 5.37 -7.10 -10.61
N VAL A 314 5.39 -5.79 -10.53
CA VAL A 314 4.72 -5.01 -9.47
C VAL A 314 3.70 -4.04 -10.08
N VAL A 315 2.66 -3.75 -9.31
CA VAL A 315 1.69 -2.69 -9.61
C VAL A 315 2.03 -1.49 -8.74
N ARG A 316 2.18 -0.31 -9.34
CA ARG A 316 2.52 0.93 -8.63
C ARG A 316 1.47 2.00 -8.94
N GLY A 317 0.92 2.62 -7.91
CA GLY A 317 0.04 3.79 -8.06
C GLY A 317 0.78 4.95 -8.75
N ALA A 318 0.01 5.74 -9.51
CA ALA A 318 0.50 6.90 -10.23
C ALA A 318 -0.63 7.92 -10.44
N ASP A 319 -0.27 9.17 -10.66
CA ASP A 319 -1.23 10.20 -11.08
C ASP A 319 -1.73 9.96 -12.51
N VAL A 320 -3.01 10.21 -12.77
CA VAL A 320 -3.65 10.00 -14.07
C VAL A 320 -2.98 10.86 -15.16
N ALA A 321 -2.73 12.13 -14.88
CA ALA A 321 -2.12 13.04 -15.84
C ALA A 321 -0.67 12.63 -16.15
N ILE A 322 0.06 12.10 -15.17
CA ILE A 322 1.42 11.55 -15.38
C ILE A 322 1.40 10.30 -16.26
N VAL A 323 0.47 9.37 -16.02
CA VAL A 323 0.33 8.16 -16.84
C VAL A 323 -0.11 8.50 -18.26
N GLU A 324 -1.04 9.42 -18.43
CA GLU A 324 -1.48 9.88 -19.74
C GLU A 324 -0.36 10.57 -20.51
N ALA A 325 0.42 11.46 -19.88
CA ALA A 325 1.56 12.09 -20.52
C ALA A 325 2.65 11.06 -20.91
N ARG A 326 3.01 10.15 -20.01
CA ARG A 326 4.09 9.18 -20.20
C ARG A 326 3.76 8.08 -21.22
N PHE A 327 2.51 7.60 -21.24
CA PHE A 327 2.11 6.42 -22.01
C PHE A 327 1.12 6.72 -23.15
N GLY A 328 0.47 7.90 -23.17
CA GLY A 328 -0.52 8.25 -24.18
C GLY A 328 0.07 8.65 -25.53
N HIS A 329 1.36 9.02 -25.56
CA HIS A 329 2.04 9.50 -26.76
C HIS A 329 3.28 8.65 -27.06
N LEU A 330 3.05 7.40 -27.46
CA LEU A 330 4.10 6.46 -27.86
C LEU A 330 4.09 6.21 -29.37
N ASP A 331 5.28 6.00 -29.94
CA ASP A 331 5.43 5.52 -31.31
C ASP A 331 5.11 4.01 -31.44
N ALA A 332 5.14 3.48 -32.66
CA ALA A 332 4.88 2.05 -32.92
C ALA A 332 5.86 1.10 -32.19
N SER A 333 7.05 1.60 -31.82
CA SER A 333 8.06 0.86 -31.06
C SER A 333 7.87 0.98 -29.54
N GLY A 334 6.87 1.74 -29.08
CA GLY A 334 6.60 1.98 -27.66
C GLY A 334 7.54 2.99 -27.02
N LYS A 335 8.17 3.87 -27.81
CA LYS A 335 9.02 4.97 -27.30
C LYS A 335 8.23 6.28 -27.23
N PRO A 336 8.57 7.19 -26.30
CA PRO A 336 7.93 8.51 -26.22
C PRO A 336 8.08 9.33 -27.50
N LEU A 337 6.98 9.91 -27.97
CA LEU A 337 6.96 10.85 -29.09
C LEU A 337 7.60 12.20 -28.74
N TYR A 338 7.54 12.60 -27.47
CA TYR A 338 8.07 13.87 -26.98
C TYR A 338 9.30 13.63 -26.10
N ASN A 339 10.45 14.17 -26.51
CA ASN A 339 11.74 14.01 -25.80
C ASN A 339 12.37 15.35 -25.40
N ALA A 340 11.55 16.40 -25.28
CA ALA A 340 11.97 17.78 -24.97
C ALA A 340 12.98 18.38 -25.95
N GLU A 341 12.95 18.01 -27.23
CA GLU A 341 13.91 18.55 -28.20
C GLU A 341 13.73 20.07 -28.38
N PRO A 342 14.81 20.87 -28.50
CA PRO A 342 16.23 20.49 -28.49
C PRO A 342 16.88 20.41 -27.09
N ILE A 343 16.15 20.71 -26.02
CA ILE A 343 16.67 20.67 -24.64
C ILE A 343 17.19 19.28 -24.28
N GLY A 344 16.39 18.26 -24.63
CA GLY A 344 16.59 16.88 -24.19
C GLY A 344 16.01 16.65 -22.78
N ARG A 345 15.44 15.47 -22.56
CA ARG A 345 14.69 15.14 -21.35
C ARG A 345 15.49 15.30 -20.06
N GLU A 346 16.75 14.85 -20.03
CA GLU A 346 17.63 14.95 -18.85
C GLU A 346 17.96 16.41 -18.50
N ALA A 347 18.28 17.23 -19.50
CA ALA A 347 18.58 18.64 -19.27
C ALA A 347 17.33 19.43 -18.86
N LEU A 348 16.16 19.11 -19.41
CA LEU A 348 14.88 19.69 -19.00
C LEU A 348 14.58 19.37 -17.55
N GLU A 349 14.68 18.09 -17.16
CA GLU A 349 14.43 17.65 -15.79
C GLU A 349 15.39 18.34 -14.81
N LYS A 350 16.68 18.38 -15.13
CA LYS A 350 17.68 19.07 -14.33
C LYS A 350 17.33 20.56 -14.17
N ALA A 351 17.11 21.26 -15.28
CA ALA A 351 16.81 22.69 -15.28
C ALA A 351 15.56 23.02 -14.46
N PHE A 352 14.50 22.21 -14.60
CA PHE A 352 13.25 22.38 -13.86
C PHE A 352 13.45 22.19 -12.35
N ARG A 353 14.14 21.11 -11.95
CA ARG A 353 14.40 20.81 -10.54
C ARG A 353 15.31 21.86 -9.89
N GLU A 354 16.34 22.33 -10.58
CA GLU A 354 17.21 23.42 -10.12
C GLU A 354 16.44 24.74 -9.97
N GLY A 355 15.52 25.03 -10.90
CA GLY A 355 14.63 26.19 -10.83
C GLY A 355 13.66 26.16 -9.64
N ALA A 356 13.19 24.97 -9.26
CA ALA A 356 12.27 24.78 -8.15
C ALA A 356 12.94 24.76 -6.77
N ALA A 357 14.19 24.30 -6.66
CA ALA A 357 14.89 24.11 -5.39
C ALA A 357 14.92 25.34 -4.44
N PRO A 358 15.06 26.59 -4.91
CA PRO A 358 15.00 27.77 -4.04
C PRO A 358 13.60 28.06 -3.47
N LEU A 359 12.54 27.61 -4.15
CA LEU A 359 11.15 27.77 -3.73
C LEU A 359 10.81 26.79 -2.59
N SER A 360 11.40 25.59 -2.66
CA SER A 360 11.37 24.52 -1.66
C SER A 360 11.99 24.90 -0.32
N ALA A 361 13.16 25.54 -0.35
CA ALA A 361 13.95 25.84 0.86
C ALA A 361 13.29 26.89 1.78
N ARG A 362 12.34 27.67 1.26
CA ARG A 362 11.57 28.65 2.05
C ARG A 362 10.39 28.03 2.80
N SER A 363 10.08 26.77 2.54
CA SER A 363 8.98 26.01 3.16
C SER A 363 9.41 25.11 4.32
N SER A 364 10.71 24.86 4.53
CA SER A 364 11.18 23.94 5.56
C SER A 364 11.28 24.60 6.94
N SER A 365 10.47 24.16 7.90
CA SER A 365 10.68 24.49 9.31
C SER A 365 11.60 23.45 9.95
N ALA A 366 12.38 23.84 10.96
CA ALA A 366 13.29 22.93 11.67
C ALA A 366 12.58 21.73 12.36
N LYS A 367 11.24 21.76 12.47
CA LYS A 367 10.43 20.64 12.99
C LYS A 367 10.29 19.47 12.00
N ASP A 368 10.55 19.68 10.71
CA ASP A 368 10.38 18.66 9.65
C ASP A 368 11.54 17.65 9.53
N VAL A 369 12.68 17.93 10.17
CA VAL A 369 13.80 16.98 10.25
C VAL A 369 13.51 15.89 11.29
N LEU A 370 12.77 16.23 12.36
CA LEU A 370 12.43 15.29 13.43
C LEU A 370 11.34 14.27 13.01
N ARG A 371 10.40 14.68 12.14
CA ARG A 371 9.30 13.82 11.64
C ARG A 371 9.72 12.82 10.55
N ARG A 372 10.96 12.89 10.06
CA ARG A 372 11.49 11.91 9.10
C ARG A 372 11.98 10.61 9.75
N HIS A 373 12.12 10.59 11.08
CA HIS A 373 12.56 9.40 11.81
C HIS A 373 11.43 8.51 12.35
N THR A 374 10.16 8.91 12.18
CA THR A 374 8.99 8.18 12.71
C THR A 374 8.13 7.49 11.64
N GLU A 375 8.47 7.61 10.35
CA GLU A 375 7.72 6.93 9.28
C GLU A 375 8.33 5.56 8.95
N SER A 376 8.18 4.60 9.89
CA SER A 376 8.19 3.16 9.56
C SER A 376 6.80 2.78 9.05
N GLY A 377 6.48 3.18 7.82
CA GLY A 377 5.30 2.69 7.10
C GLY A 377 5.65 1.48 6.23
N LEU A 378 4.72 0.53 6.12
CA LEU A 378 4.78 -0.75 5.38
C LEU A 378 5.01 -0.66 3.85
N LEU A 379 5.43 0.50 3.32
CA LEU A 379 5.77 0.70 1.92
C LEU A 379 7.21 1.21 1.83
N THR A 380 8.10 0.40 1.27
CA THR A 380 9.46 0.85 0.92
C THR A 380 9.34 2.00 -0.07
N ARG A 381 9.51 3.24 0.41
CA ARG A 381 9.42 4.43 -0.44
C ARG A 381 10.63 4.48 -1.36
N ASP A 382 10.39 4.75 -2.63
CA ASP A 382 11.44 5.13 -3.56
C ASP A 382 11.95 6.52 -3.15
N PRO A 383 13.24 6.71 -2.83
CA PRO A 383 13.77 8.00 -2.42
C PRO A 383 13.55 9.09 -3.47
N ASP A 384 13.45 8.74 -4.76
CA ASP A 384 13.18 9.69 -5.83
C ASP A 384 11.73 10.21 -5.81
N ARG A 385 10.78 9.39 -5.34
CA ARG A 385 9.37 9.78 -5.17
C ARG A 385 9.09 10.57 -3.90
N SER A 386 10.04 10.64 -2.96
CA SER A 386 9.92 11.45 -1.73
C SER A 386 10.35 12.91 -1.89
N ARG A 387 10.88 13.29 -3.07
CA ARG A 387 11.31 14.66 -3.38
C ARG A 387 10.11 15.56 -3.61
N GLU A 388 10.28 16.88 -3.46
CA GLU A 388 9.17 17.83 -3.69
C GLU A 388 8.59 17.77 -5.10
N ILE A 389 9.44 17.48 -6.09
CA ILE A 389 9.00 17.09 -7.42
C ILE A 389 9.29 15.61 -7.56
N ALA A 390 8.26 14.77 -7.63
CA ALA A 390 8.42 13.33 -7.78
C ALA A 390 8.75 12.99 -9.25
N GLU A 391 7.88 13.41 -10.17
CA GLU A 391 7.97 13.08 -11.60
C GLU A 391 7.69 14.32 -12.49
N ILE A 392 8.28 14.34 -13.69
CA ILE A 392 8.08 15.40 -14.70
C ILE A 392 7.87 14.70 -16.05
N GLU A 393 6.77 15.01 -16.74
CA GLU A 393 6.47 14.47 -18.06
C GLU A 393 6.05 15.55 -19.05
N LEU A 394 6.36 15.32 -20.33
CA LEU A 394 5.91 16.19 -21.42
C LEU A 394 4.51 15.80 -21.85
N THR A 395 3.63 16.80 -21.95
CA THR A 395 2.28 16.62 -22.51
C THR A 395 2.21 16.97 -23.99
N GLY A 396 3.30 17.49 -24.57
CA GLY A 396 3.37 17.92 -25.96
C GLY A 396 4.79 18.31 -26.40
N PRO A 397 4.97 18.70 -27.67
CA PRO A 397 6.26 19.17 -28.18
C PRO A 397 6.64 20.53 -27.58
N CYS A 398 7.92 20.73 -27.30
CA CYS A 398 8.43 22.05 -26.96
C CYS A 398 8.38 22.98 -28.19
N ARG A 399 8.07 24.26 -27.96
CA ARG A 399 7.96 25.29 -28.99
C ARG A 399 9.03 26.35 -28.79
N PRO A 400 9.66 26.86 -29.86
CA PRO A 400 10.64 27.92 -29.74
C PRO A 400 9.99 29.23 -29.26
N LEU A 401 10.68 29.98 -28.42
CA LEU A 401 10.29 31.33 -28.05
C LEU A 401 10.58 32.31 -29.20
N GLU A 402 9.66 33.23 -29.47
CA GLU A 402 9.78 34.17 -30.59
C GLU A 402 10.96 35.16 -30.45
N SER A 403 11.48 35.39 -29.25
CA SER A 403 12.41 36.50 -28.95
C SER A 403 13.71 36.12 -28.23
N ARG A 404 13.99 34.82 -27.97
CA ARG A 404 15.24 34.34 -27.32
C ARG A 404 15.62 32.93 -27.79
N THR A 405 16.88 32.53 -27.53
CA THR A 405 17.34 31.12 -27.54
C THR A 405 16.71 30.34 -26.38
N GLY A 406 15.41 30.12 -26.48
CA GLY A 406 14.62 29.44 -25.46
C GLY A 406 13.46 28.65 -26.05
N GLN A 407 12.88 27.82 -25.21
CA GLN A 407 11.85 26.86 -25.55
C GLN A 407 10.75 26.93 -24.49
N THR A 408 9.51 26.82 -24.91
CA THR A 408 8.36 26.64 -24.02
C THR A 408 7.90 25.20 -24.14
N CYS A 409 7.93 24.47 -23.03
CA CYS A 409 7.55 23.06 -22.99
C CYS A 409 6.26 22.90 -22.17
N PRO A 410 5.23 22.24 -22.71
CA PRO A 410 4.06 21.86 -21.94
C PRO A 410 4.40 20.64 -21.09
N LEU A 411 4.29 20.79 -19.76
CA LEU A 411 4.68 19.78 -18.78
C LEU A 411 3.53 19.48 -17.82
N VAL A 412 3.54 18.25 -17.31
CA VAL A 412 2.85 17.87 -16.08
C VAL A 412 3.88 17.39 -15.07
N VAL A 413 3.71 17.84 -13.83
CA VAL A 413 4.66 17.60 -12.73
C VAL A 413 3.91 17.01 -11.56
N GLU A 414 4.39 15.89 -11.04
CA GLU A 414 3.89 15.32 -9.78
C GLU A 414 4.58 16.06 -8.63
N TYR A 415 3.83 16.96 -7.98
CA TYR A 415 4.32 17.81 -6.90
C TYR A 415 3.87 17.26 -5.55
N ASN A 416 4.81 16.99 -4.65
CA ASN A 416 4.52 16.56 -3.29
C ASN A 416 4.19 17.79 -2.43
N ASP A 417 2.89 18.03 -2.26
CA ASP A 417 2.39 19.23 -1.59
C ASP A 417 2.34 19.05 -0.08
N ARG A 418 3.37 19.59 0.59
CA ARG A 418 3.48 19.50 2.04
C ARG A 418 2.42 20.32 2.79
N LEU A 419 1.87 21.37 2.18
CA LEU A 419 0.86 22.20 2.82
C LEU A 419 -0.49 21.49 2.83
N LEU A 420 -0.88 20.90 1.70
CA LEU A 420 -2.05 20.03 1.65
C LEU A 420 -1.85 18.79 2.50
N GLY A 421 -0.66 18.19 2.50
CA GLY A 421 -0.39 17.04 3.37
C GLY A 421 -0.52 17.36 4.86
N ALA A 422 -0.17 18.58 5.28
CA ALA A 422 -0.38 19.04 6.64
C ALA A 422 -1.85 19.32 6.98
N ILE A 423 -2.65 19.80 6.00
CA ILE A 423 -4.08 20.11 6.18
C ILE A 423 -4.93 18.83 6.13
N ALA A 424 -4.58 17.89 5.26
CA ALA A 424 -5.28 16.62 5.05
C ALA A 424 -4.81 15.49 5.98
N GLY A 425 -4.01 15.81 7.02
CA GLY A 425 -3.49 14.83 7.99
C GLY A 425 -2.60 13.73 7.41
N SER A 426 -2.27 13.78 6.11
CA SER A 426 -1.55 12.74 5.38
C SER A 426 -0.24 13.31 4.85
N GLY A 427 0.90 12.75 5.29
CA GLY A 427 2.23 13.26 4.97
C GLY A 427 2.63 13.29 3.49
N ASP A 428 1.80 12.74 2.59
CA ASP A 428 2.12 12.50 1.17
C ASP A 428 0.92 12.83 0.25
N THR A 429 0.41 14.07 0.25
CA THR A 429 -0.52 14.52 -0.79
C THR A 429 0.26 14.92 -2.05
N THR A 430 0.03 14.23 -3.16
CA THR A 430 0.61 14.58 -4.47
C THR A 430 -0.38 15.38 -5.32
N LEU A 431 0.11 16.35 -6.08
CA LEU A 431 -0.68 17.19 -6.98
C LEU A 431 -0.11 17.16 -8.40
N PRO A 432 -0.92 16.87 -9.43
CA PRO A 432 -0.51 17.08 -10.81
C PRO A 432 -0.54 18.57 -11.15
N VAL A 433 0.65 19.16 -11.31
CA VAL A 433 0.83 20.55 -11.71
C VAL A 433 1.06 20.59 -13.21
N SER A 434 0.04 21.01 -13.96
CA SER A 434 0.12 21.15 -15.42
C SER A 434 0.36 22.60 -15.83
N GLY A 435 1.30 22.82 -16.74
CA GLY A 435 1.61 24.16 -17.23
C GLY A 435 2.59 24.20 -18.38
N GLU A 436 2.66 25.35 -19.04
CA GLU A 436 3.73 25.66 -19.98
C GLU A 436 4.87 26.35 -19.24
N PHE A 437 6.07 25.80 -19.35
CA PHE A 437 7.25 26.33 -18.68
C PHE A 437 8.30 26.73 -19.70
N THR A 438 8.87 27.90 -19.47
CA THR A 438 9.89 28.48 -20.33
C THR A 438 11.27 28.00 -19.88
N PHE A 439 12.11 27.61 -20.83
CA PHE A 439 13.50 27.25 -20.65
C PHE A 439 14.35 28.12 -21.56
N VAL A 440 15.46 28.63 -21.04
CA VAL A 440 16.42 29.44 -21.80
C VAL A 440 17.80 28.83 -21.67
N GLN A 441 18.59 28.94 -22.73
CA GLN A 441 19.96 28.46 -22.71
C GLN A 441 20.91 29.62 -22.35
N GLU A 442 21.69 29.44 -21.28
CA GLU A 442 22.77 30.34 -20.87
C GLU A 442 24.07 29.55 -20.77
N ASP A 443 25.12 30.03 -21.44
CA ASP A 443 26.45 29.42 -21.43
C ASP A 443 26.43 27.90 -21.73
N GLY A 444 25.55 27.48 -22.64
CA GLY A 444 25.37 26.08 -23.03
C GLY A 444 24.55 25.24 -22.03
N THR A 445 24.14 25.81 -20.90
CA THR A 445 23.31 25.15 -19.88
C THR A 445 21.86 25.61 -19.99
N TRP A 446 20.93 24.67 -19.94
CA TRP A 446 19.50 24.99 -19.89
C TRP A 446 19.10 25.36 -18.47
N ARG A 447 18.36 26.46 -18.35
CA ARG A 447 17.72 26.89 -17.10
C ARG A 447 16.26 27.26 -17.35
N VAL A 448 15.48 27.34 -16.29
CA VAL A 448 14.12 27.89 -16.39
C VAL A 448 14.15 29.40 -16.67
N GLY A 449 13.09 29.90 -17.29
CA GLY A 449 12.89 31.32 -17.59
C GLY A 449 12.74 32.15 -16.31
N ASP A 450 12.93 33.46 -16.45
CA ASP A 450 12.92 34.40 -15.31
C ASP A 450 11.53 34.50 -14.64
N ASP A 451 10.46 34.17 -15.38
CA ASP A 451 9.07 34.13 -14.92
C ASP A 451 8.73 32.83 -14.15
N PHE A 452 9.64 31.86 -14.13
CA PHE A 452 9.39 30.53 -13.58
C PHE A 452 8.85 30.53 -12.14
N PRO A 453 9.41 31.28 -11.16
CA PRO A 453 8.89 31.28 -9.80
C PRO A 453 7.41 31.68 -9.71
N GLN A 454 7.00 32.66 -10.50
CA GLN A 454 5.63 33.16 -10.53
C GLN A 454 4.71 32.17 -11.23
N THR A 455 5.13 31.66 -12.39
CA THR A 455 4.38 30.67 -13.17
C THR A 455 4.20 29.37 -12.39
N PHE A 456 5.25 28.84 -11.79
CA PHE A 456 5.22 27.62 -10.98
C PHE A 456 4.32 27.76 -9.75
N THR A 457 4.50 28.83 -8.96
CA THR A 457 3.67 29.07 -7.76
C THR A 457 2.19 29.21 -8.13
N ARG A 458 1.87 29.95 -9.21
CA ARG A 458 0.49 30.07 -9.71
C ARG A 458 -0.08 28.70 -10.09
N LYS A 459 0.66 27.87 -10.81
CA LYS A 459 0.19 26.53 -11.21
C LYS A 459 0.01 25.58 -10.03
N VAL A 460 0.87 25.65 -9.01
CA VAL A 460 0.67 24.91 -7.75
C VAL A 460 -0.61 25.38 -7.05
N LEU A 461 -0.87 26.69 -6.97
CA LEU A 461 -2.10 27.22 -6.38
C LEU A 461 -3.36 26.81 -7.16
N GLU A 462 -3.32 26.88 -8.49
CA GLU A 462 -4.41 26.39 -9.34
C GLU A 462 -4.68 24.90 -9.10
N ALA A 463 -3.63 24.07 -9.02
CA ALA A 463 -3.76 22.65 -8.74
C ALA A 463 -4.36 22.38 -7.34
N ARG A 464 -3.96 23.15 -6.31
CA ARG A 464 -4.54 23.06 -4.95
C ARG A 464 -6.02 23.43 -4.92
N LEU A 465 -6.41 24.50 -5.62
CA LEU A 465 -7.81 24.93 -5.67
C LEU A 465 -8.68 23.90 -6.40
N SER A 466 -8.13 23.30 -7.47
CA SER A 466 -8.77 22.20 -8.18
C SER A 466 -8.93 20.96 -7.29
N SER A 467 -7.90 20.58 -6.52
CA SER A 467 -7.97 19.40 -5.65
C SER A 467 -8.94 19.57 -4.48
N LEU A 468 -9.25 20.81 -4.08
CA LEU A 468 -10.21 21.12 -3.01
C LEU A 468 -11.65 21.29 -3.52
N GLY A 469 -11.92 21.09 -4.82
CA GLY A 469 -13.27 21.20 -5.40
C GLY A 469 -13.83 22.62 -5.46
N VAL A 470 -13.00 23.66 -5.31
CA VAL A 470 -13.45 25.06 -5.18
C VAL A 470 -13.74 25.74 -6.53
N MET A 471 -13.46 25.08 -7.66
CA MET A 471 -13.58 25.73 -8.99
C MET A 471 -15.00 25.78 -9.59
N ASP A 472 -16.04 25.27 -8.91
CA ASP A 472 -17.44 25.43 -9.38
C ASP A 472 -18.18 26.61 -8.71
N ALA A 473 -17.52 27.35 -7.82
CA ALA A 473 -18.05 28.58 -7.23
C ALA A 473 -17.19 29.79 -7.63
N ALA A 474 -17.57 30.41 -8.76
CA ALA A 474 -17.31 31.80 -9.15
C ALA A 474 -15.97 32.44 -8.71
N MET A 475 -14.99 32.48 -9.62
CA MET A 475 -14.03 33.58 -9.60
C MET A 475 -14.65 34.80 -10.30
N PRO A 476 -14.84 35.96 -9.63
CA PRO A 476 -15.10 37.19 -10.34
C PRO A 476 -13.88 37.51 -11.19
N ALA A 477 -14.12 37.82 -12.47
CA ALA A 477 -13.10 38.31 -13.38
C ALA A 477 -12.45 39.57 -12.77
N PHE A 478 -11.19 39.45 -12.35
CA PHE A 478 -10.38 40.64 -12.15
C PHE A 478 -10.02 41.19 -13.53
N GLU A 479 -10.79 42.19 -13.96
CA GLU A 479 -10.40 43.03 -15.08
C GLU A 479 -9.04 43.66 -14.78
N PRO A 480 -8.11 43.67 -15.74
CA PRO A 480 -6.85 44.38 -15.59
C PRO A 480 -7.12 45.88 -15.51
N THR A 481 -6.74 46.51 -14.41
CA THR A 481 -6.72 47.96 -14.29
C THR A 481 -5.81 48.56 -15.38
N PRO A 482 -6.30 49.49 -16.20
CA PRO A 482 -5.45 50.16 -17.18
C PRO A 482 -4.59 51.24 -16.51
N ARG A 483 -3.27 51.06 -16.67
CA ARG A 483 -2.14 51.99 -16.49
C ARG A 483 -1.66 52.29 -15.08
#